data_AF-A0AAV3SW37-F1
#
_entry.id   AF-A0AAV3SW37-F1
#
_cell.length_a   1.000
_cell.length_b   1.000
_cell.length_c   1.000
_cell.angle_alpha   90.00
_cell.angle_beta   90.00
_cell.angle_gamma   90.00
#
_symmetry.space_group_name_H-M   'P 1'
#
loop_
_entity.id
_entity.type
_entity.pdbx_description
1 polymer ?
#
loop_
_entity_poly.entity_id
_entity_poly.type
_entity_poly.pdbx_seq_one_letter_code
_entity_poly.pdbx_strand_id
1 'polypeptide(L)'
;MSNDEPQQTEWESEVGLSEETTYVALYPNRKHAEEWMTEAEEQGYGSRSKYLYELIQEARAARQEGFLAYSQNESKVEELQLQVEQLQDELENAQNSEPGEIEIAHEEFVTTFLTENYQPLNKVLHQVTDSGVLTGIVKDAVEDQLFDLAEENKVEYKQGYGWRLAHNNADEEVVEA
;
A
#
# COMPACT_ATOMS: atom_id res chain seq x y z
N MET A 1 7.45 9.65 62.23
CA MET A 1 6.40 8.71 61.79
C MET A 1 5.08 9.30 62.27
N SER A 2 4.52 10.26 61.54
CA SER A 2 3.21 10.81 61.83
C SER A 2 2.21 9.97 61.06
N ASN A 3 1.35 9.29 61.81
CA ASN A 3 0.28 8.45 61.30
C ASN A 3 -0.90 9.38 61.01
N ASP A 4 -0.92 9.96 59.81
CA ASP A 4 -2.05 10.77 59.35
C ASP A 4 -3.09 9.82 58.74
N GLU A 5 -4.01 9.34 59.56
CA GLU A 5 -5.24 8.70 59.07
C GLU A 5 -6.03 9.72 58.23
N PRO A 6 -6.50 9.36 57.03
CA PRO A 6 -7.27 10.26 56.20
C PRO A 6 -8.59 10.57 56.90
N GLN A 7 -8.75 11.83 57.33
CA GLN A 7 -10.00 12.31 57.90
C GLN A 7 -11.05 12.28 56.80
N GLN A 8 -11.95 11.30 56.88
CA GLN A 8 -13.10 11.17 56.00
C GLN A 8 -13.89 12.48 56.05
N THR A 9 -13.99 13.17 54.92
CA THR A 9 -14.63 14.49 54.85
C THR A 9 -16.13 14.32 54.67
N GLU A 10 -16.95 15.21 55.27
CA GLU A 10 -18.41 15.03 55.42
C GLU A 10 -19.17 14.68 54.11
N TRP A 11 -18.67 15.15 52.95
CA TRP A 11 -19.22 14.86 51.63
C TRP A 11 -19.02 13.40 51.17
N GLU A 12 -17.99 12.69 51.65
CA GLU A 12 -17.71 11.29 51.30
C GLU A 12 -18.76 10.35 51.91
N SER A 13 -19.23 10.69 53.11
CA SER A 13 -20.28 9.93 53.81
C SER A 13 -21.68 10.16 53.21
N GLU A 14 -21.94 11.34 52.66
CA GLU A 14 -23.23 11.74 52.11
C GLU A 14 -23.49 11.12 50.72
N VAL A 15 -22.42 10.87 49.95
CA VAL A 15 -22.51 10.38 48.56
C VAL A 15 -22.20 8.87 48.45
N GLY A 16 -21.81 8.21 49.54
CA GLY A 16 -21.58 6.75 49.58
C GLY A 16 -20.44 6.29 48.68
N LEU A 17 -19.35 7.07 48.62
CA LEU A 17 -18.18 6.80 47.77
C LEU A 17 -17.09 6.06 48.55
N SER A 18 -16.30 5.24 47.85
CA SER A 18 -15.23 4.44 48.47
C SER A 18 -14.10 5.34 49.02
N GLU A 19 -13.36 4.84 50.02
CA GLU A 19 -12.21 5.51 50.63
C GLU A 19 -11.07 5.84 49.63
N GLU A 20 -11.13 5.30 48.41
CA GLU A 20 -10.18 5.59 47.33
C GLU A 20 -10.63 6.74 46.41
N THR A 21 -11.79 7.34 46.67
CA THR A 21 -12.33 8.42 45.84
C THR A 21 -11.77 9.77 46.28
N THR A 22 -11.15 10.51 45.36
CA THR A 22 -10.63 11.86 45.63
C THR A 22 -11.48 12.92 44.93
N TYR A 23 -11.77 14.01 45.63
CA TYR A 23 -12.44 15.16 45.05
C TYR A 23 -11.52 15.96 44.12
N VAL A 24 -12.03 16.31 42.94
CA VAL A 24 -11.34 17.18 41.98
C VAL A 24 -12.29 18.31 41.57
N ALA A 25 -11.85 19.56 41.75
CA ALA A 25 -12.57 20.73 41.28
C ALA A 25 -12.16 21.07 39.84
N LEU A 26 -13.15 21.33 38.98
CA LEU A 26 -12.97 21.82 37.62
C LEU A 26 -13.64 23.19 37.50
N TYR A 27 -13.00 24.11 36.76
CA TYR A 27 -13.51 25.47 36.54
C TYR A 27 -13.82 25.74 35.06
N PRO A 28 -14.84 25.06 34.48
CA PRO A 28 -15.27 25.31 33.11
C PRO A 28 -16.07 26.63 33.00
N ASN A 29 -16.26 27.10 31.76
CA ASN A 29 -17.26 28.12 31.49
C ASN A 29 -18.65 27.62 31.92
N ARG A 30 -19.47 28.52 32.47
CA ARG A 30 -20.84 28.23 32.94
C ARG A 30 -21.68 27.52 31.87
N LYS A 31 -21.58 27.93 30.61
CA LYS A 31 -22.32 27.32 29.49
C LYS A 31 -22.01 25.82 29.36
N HIS A 32 -20.73 25.46 29.40
CA HIS A 32 -20.30 24.06 29.32
C HIS A 32 -20.71 23.25 30.54
N ALA A 33 -20.67 23.87 31.73
CA ALA A 33 -21.10 23.21 32.96
C ALA A 33 -22.61 22.86 32.96
N GLU A 34 -23.42 23.69 32.30
CA GLU A 34 -24.85 23.48 32.07
C GLU A 34 -25.08 22.45 30.95
N GLU A 35 -24.36 22.55 29.84
CA GLU A 35 -24.40 21.57 28.73
C GLU A 35 -24.12 20.15 29.22
N TRP A 36 -23.03 19.93 29.96
CA TRP A 36 -22.69 18.61 30.51
C TRP A 36 -23.71 18.07 31.52
N MET A 37 -24.49 18.95 32.16
CA MET A 37 -25.56 18.52 33.05
C MET A 37 -26.76 18.03 32.24
N THR A 38 -27.14 18.77 31.19
CA THR A 38 -28.20 18.35 30.27
C THR A 38 -27.84 17.04 29.56
N GLU A 39 -26.63 16.93 29.03
CA GLU A 39 -26.14 15.70 28.38
C GLU A 39 -26.15 14.51 29.34
N ALA A 40 -25.75 14.71 30.60
CA ALA A 40 -25.79 13.68 31.63
C ALA A 40 -27.24 13.20 31.88
N GLU A 41 -28.19 14.12 32.01
CA GLU A 41 -29.61 13.78 32.21
C GLU A 41 -30.21 13.06 31.01
N GLU A 42 -29.92 13.52 29.79
CA GLU A 42 -30.38 12.90 28.54
C GLU A 42 -29.85 11.48 28.37
N GLN A 43 -28.61 11.24 28.79
CA GLN A 43 -27.98 9.91 28.73
C GLN A 43 -28.31 9.03 29.97
N GLY A 44 -29.17 9.51 30.87
CA GLY A 44 -29.65 8.74 32.04
C GLY A 44 -28.66 8.66 33.21
N TYR A 45 -27.66 9.53 33.26
CA TYR A 45 -26.74 9.63 34.38
C TYR A 45 -27.39 10.35 35.57
N GLY A 46 -27.23 9.78 36.77
CA GLY A 46 -27.70 10.39 38.01
C GLY A 46 -26.82 11.54 38.53
N SER A 47 -25.65 11.79 37.92
CA SER A 47 -24.80 12.92 38.29
C SER A 47 -23.86 13.35 37.16
N ARG A 48 -23.59 14.65 37.09
CA ARG A 48 -22.60 15.24 36.17
C ARG A 48 -21.19 14.69 36.42
N SER A 49 -20.83 14.43 37.68
CA SER A 49 -19.51 13.89 38.03
C SER A 49 -19.29 12.49 37.44
N LYS A 50 -20.32 11.63 37.46
CA LYS A 50 -20.25 10.30 36.86
C LYS A 50 -20.14 10.37 35.34
N TYR A 51 -20.94 11.23 34.70
CA TYR A 51 -20.89 11.48 33.27
C TYR A 51 -19.49 11.91 32.81
N LEU A 52 -18.91 12.92 33.46
CA LEU A 52 -17.57 13.42 33.13
C LEU A 52 -16.49 12.38 33.40
N TYR A 53 -16.62 11.57 34.45
CA TYR A 53 -15.67 10.51 34.75
C TYR A 53 -15.63 9.46 33.64
N GLU A 54 -16.80 8.98 33.17
CA GLU A 54 -16.89 8.00 32.09
C GLU A 54 -16.35 8.56 30.77
N LEU A 55 -16.69 9.80 30.41
CA LEU A 55 -16.13 10.48 29.24
C LEU A 55 -14.59 10.57 29.28
N ILE A 56 -14.01 10.84 30.45
CA ILE A 56 -12.55 10.89 30.61
C ILE A 56 -11.94 9.50 30.41
N GLN A 57 -12.57 8.44 30.90
CA GLN A 57 -12.07 7.07 30.72
C GLN A 57 -12.23 6.59 29.28
N GLU A 58 -13.34 6.92 28.64
CA GLU A 58 -13.55 6.67 27.21
C GLU A 58 -12.49 7.38 26.37
N ALA A 59 -12.24 8.67 26.63
CA ALA A 59 -11.21 9.42 25.94
C ALA A 59 -9.80 8.85 26.18
N ARG A 60 -9.53 8.28 27.37
CA ARG A 60 -8.27 7.58 27.66
C ARG A 60 -8.18 6.26 26.91
N ALA A 61 -9.23 5.47 26.89
CA ALA A 61 -9.31 4.23 26.12
C ALA A 61 -9.11 4.49 24.63
N ALA A 62 -9.81 5.48 24.06
CA ALA A 62 -9.67 5.90 22.67
C ALA A 62 -8.25 6.37 22.31
N ARG A 63 -7.52 6.98 23.25
CA ARG A 63 -6.09 7.32 23.07
C ARG A 63 -5.21 6.08 23.11
N GLN A 64 -5.47 5.16 24.03
CA GLN A 64 -4.68 3.95 24.20
C GLN A 64 -4.87 2.96 23.04
N GLU A 65 -6.10 2.85 22.52
CA GLU A 65 -6.44 2.05 21.35
C GLU A 65 -6.08 2.75 20.03
N GLY A 66 -5.52 3.96 20.08
CA GLY A 66 -5.08 4.69 18.89
C GLY A 66 -6.22 5.20 18.01
N PHE A 67 -7.47 5.20 18.49
CA PHE A 67 -8.63 5.69 17.75
C PHE A 67 -8.50 7.18 17.35
N LEU A 68 -7.93 8.01 18.25
CA LEU A 68 -7.59 9.40 17.92
C LEU A 68 -6.36 9.56 17.01
N ALA A 69 -5.50 8.54 16.95
CA ALA A 69 -4.43 8.50 15.94
C ALA A 69 -5.00 8.07 14.58
N TYR A 70 -6.03 7.22 14.56
CA TYR A 70 -6.72 6.77 13.35
C TYR A 70 -7.41 7.93 12.62
N SER A 71 -8.06 8.86 13.32
CA SER A 71 -8.71 10.02 12.67
C SER A 71 -7.71 11.04 12.09
N GLN A 72 -6.54 11.22 12.71
CA GLN A 72 -5.46 12.03 12.12
C GLN A 72 -4.76 11.29 10.98
N ASN A 73 -4.66 9.97 11.07
CA ASN A 73 -4.10 9.13 10.03
C ASN A 73 -5.07 8.93 8.87
N GLU A 74 -6.39 9.12 9.03
CA GLU A 74 -7.37 8.95 7.95
C GLU A 74 -7.09 9.90 6.79
N SER A 75 -6.83 11.17 7.07
CA SER A 75 -6.40 12.13 6.05
C SER A 75 -5.05 11.78 5.43
N LYS A 76 -4.12 11.21 6.23
CA LYS A 76 -2.82 10.77 5.71
C LYS A 76 -2.93 9.49 4.88
N VAL A 77 -3.84 8.60 5.24
CA VAL A 77 -4.14 7.34 4.55
C VAL A 77 -4.84 7.63 3.24
N GLU A 78 -5.80 8.56 3.20
CA GLU A 78 -6.40 9.05 1.95
C GLU A 78 -5.34 9.68 1.04
N GLU A 79 -4.47 10.54 1.57
CA GLU A 79 -3.37 11.15 0.81
C GLU A 79 -2.40 10.08 0.28
N LEU A 80 -2.05 9.09 1.10
CA LEU A 80 -1.17 7.99 0.72
C LEU A 80 -1.85 7.05 -0.28
N GLN A 81 -3.16 6.81 -0.17
CA GLN A 81 -3.91 6.03 -1.15
C GLN A 81 -3.93 6.73 -2.50
N LEU A 82 -4.14 8.04 -2.51
CA LEU A 82 -4.13 8.84 -3.73
C LEU A 82 -2.72 8.89 -4.35
N GLN A 83 -1.66 8.93 -3.53
CA GLN A 83 -0.29 8.77 -4.01
C GLN A 83 -0.01 7.37 -4.54
N VAL A 84 -0.54 6.32 -3.92
CA VAL A 84 -0.38 4.94 -4.40
C VAL A 84 -1.11 4.78 -5.73
N GLU A 85 -2.32 5.32 -5.88
CA GLU A 85 -3.06 5.31 -7.14
C GLU A 85 -2.30 6.06 -8.24
N GLN A 86 -1.78 7.26 -7.94
CA GLN A 86 -0.93 8.00 -8.88
C GLN A 86 0.35 7.24 -9.26
N LEU A 87 1.03 6.62 -8.30
CA LEU A 87 2.24 5.83 -8.55
C LEU A 87 1.93 4.54 -9.32
N GLN A 88 0.75 3.96 -9.12
CA GLN A 88 0.25 2.83 -9.89
C GLN A 88 -0.08 3.24 -11.31
N ASP A 89 -0.75 4.38 -11.51
CA ASP A 89 -1.00 4.97 -12.83
C ASP A 89 0.31 5.34 -13.53
N GLU A 90 1.31 5.85 -12.81
CA GLU A 90 2.64 6.13 -13.36
C GLU A 90 3.38 4.84 -13.73
N LEU A 91 3.29 3.79 -12.92
CA LEU A 91 3.86 2.48 -13.22
C LEU A 91 3.14 1.81 -14.39
N GLU A 92 1.82 1.86 -14.43
CA GLU A 92 1.00 1.34 -15.53
C GLU A 92 1.27 2.14 -16.80
N ASN A 93 1.40 3.46 -16.73
CA ASN A 93 1.83 4.27 -17.87
C ASN A 93 3.29 4.00 -18.26
N ALA A 94 4.19 3.65 -17.33
CA ALA A 94 5.56 3.27 -17.65
C ALA A 94 5.67 1.83 -18.17
N GLN A 95 4.70 0.96 -17.87
CA GLN A 95 4.58 -0.40 -18.41
C GLN A 95 3.82 -0.44 -19.74
N ASN A 96 2.83 0.44 -19.92
CA ASN A 96 2.03 0.60 -21.14
C ASN A 96 2.65 1.61 -22.13
N SER A 97 3.52 2.52 -21.66
CA SER A 97 4.58 3.06 -22.52
C SER A 97 5.44 1.85 -22.83
N GLU A 98 5.40 1.42 -24.09
CA GLU A 98 6.00 0.21 -24.63
C GLU A 98 7.16 -0.30 -23.77
N PRO A 99 7.09 -1.55 -23.26
CA PRO A 99 8.14 -2.10 -22.43
C PRO A 99 9.43 -1.94 -23.21
N GLY A 100 10.33 -1.10 -22.66
CA GLY A 100 11.49 -0.57 -23.35
C GLY A 100 11.92 -1.49 -24.47
N GLU A 101 11.47 -1.16 -25.68
CA GLU A 101 12.17 -1.57 -26.86
C GLU A 101 13.54 -0.97 -26.61
N ILE A 102 14.46 -1.77 -26.07
CA ILE A 102 15.87 -1.48 -26.27
C ILE A 102 15.99 -1.68 -27.77
N GLU A 103 15.55 -0.67 -28.51
CA GLU A 103 15.85 -0.49 -29.90
C GLU A 103 17.37 -0.64 -29.88
N ILE A 104 17.85 -1.68 -30.54
CA ILE A 104 19.28 -1.96 -30.72
C ILE A 104 19.98 -0.70 -31.32
N ALA A 105 19.19 0.28 -31.78
CA ALA A 105 19.54 1.63 -32.21
C ALA A 105 19.86 2.65 -31.09
N HIS A 106 19.83 2.32 -29.79
CA HIS A 106 20.25 3.28 -28.75
C HIS A 106 21.77 3.58 -28.83
N GLU A 107 22.13 4.85 -28.97
CA GLU A 107 23.51 5.34 -29.13
C GLU A 107 24.44 4.89 -27.97
N GLU A 108 23.91 4.85 -26.75
CA GLU A 108 24.65 4.41 -25.55
C GLU A 108 25.05 2.92 -25.61
N PHE A 109 24.24 2.09 -26.26
CA PHE A 109 24.53 0.69 -26.45
C PHE A 109 25.72 0.50 -27.39
N VAL A 110 25.68 1.15 -28.56
CA VAL A 110 26.74 1.02 -29.57
C VAL A 110 28.06 1.61 -29.07
N THR A 111 28.01 2.76 -28.39
CA THR A 111 29.21 3.44 -27.86
C THR A 111 29.93 2.64 -26.77
N THR A 112 29.23 1.78 -26.02
CA THR A 112 29.83 0.89 -25.01
C THR A 112 30.80 -0.14 -25.62
N PHE A 113 30.57 -0.55 -26.87
CA PHE A 113 31.42 -1.53 -27.57
C PHE A 113 32.44 -0.89 -28.52
N LEU A 114 32.35 0.42 -28.74
CA LEU A 114 33.30 1.15 -29.57
C LEU A 114 34.55 1.54 -28.78
N THR A 115 35.71 1.48 -29.44
CA THR A 115 36.99 1.93 -28.89
C THR A 115 37.47 3.21 -29.57
N GLU A 116 38.45 3.91 -29.00
CA GLU A 116 39.07 5.13 -29.59
C GLU A 116 39.72 4.91 -30.97
N ASN A 117 39.91 3.65 -31.39
CA ASN A 117 40.46 3.29 -32.69
C ASN A 117 39.37 2.83 -33.66
N TYR A 118 39.57 3.08 -34.97
CA TYR A 118 38.68 2.60 -36.02
C TYR A 118 38.56 1.07 -36.02
N GLN A 119 37.33 0.57 -35.93
CA GLN A 119 37.02 -0.86 -35.97
C GLN A 119 36.06 -1.17 -37.13
N PRO A 120 36.22 -2.32 -37.80
CA PRO A 120 35.27 -2.77 -38.81
C PRO A 120 33.96 -3.21 -38.15
N LEU A 121 32.82 -2.90 -38.78
CA LEU A 121 31.47 -3.19 -38.27
C LEU A 121 31.29 -4.64 -37.80
N ASN A 122 31.82 -5.60 -38.56
CA ASN A 122 31.72 -7.03 -38.22
C ASN A 122 32.37 -7.37 -36.86
N LYS A 123 33.41 -6.64 -36.46
CA LYS A 123 34.09 -6.86 -35.18
C LYS A 123 33.25 -6.35 -34.01
N VAL A 124 32.59 -5.20 -34.19
CA VAL A 124 31.68 -4.62 -33.20
C VAL A 124 30.45 -5.54 -33.05
N LEU A 125 29.86 -5.98 -34.17
CA LEU A 125 28.73 -6.91 -34.15
C LEU A 125 29.06 -8.22 -33.43
N HIS A 126 30.23 -8.81 -33.67
CA HIS A 126 30.65 -10.02 -32.95
C HIS A 126 30.82 -9.78 -31.45
N GLN A 127 31.39 -8.66 -31.04
CA GLN A 127 31.53 -8.32 -29.62
C GLN A 127 30.16 -8.13 -28.94
N VAL A 128 29.22 -7.52 -29.65
CA VAL A 128 27.85 -7.34 -29.17
C VAL A 128 27.15 -8.69 -29.03
N THR A 129 27.24 -9.59 -30.01
CA THR A 129 26.63 -10.93 -29.93
C THR A 129 27.29 -11.82 -28.89
N ASP A 130 28.62 -11.76 -28.76
CA ASP A 130 29.39 -12.57 -27.80
C ASP A 130 29.19 -12.10 -26.35
N SER A 131 28.82 -10.83 -26.15
CA SER A 131 28.55 -10.28 -24.81
C SER A 131 27.29 -10.85 -24.15
N GLY A 132 26.42 -11.53 -24.91
CA GLY A 132 25.17 -12.11 -24.39
C GLY A 132 24.10 -11.08 -24.01
N VAL A 133 24.38 -9.78 -24.12
CA VAL A 133 23.41 -8.71 -23.82
C VAL A 133 22.23 -8.76 -24.79
N LEU A 134 22.50 -9.04 -26.07
CA LEU A 134 21.45 -9.30 -27.06
C LEU A 134 20.66 -10.57 -26.75
N THR A 135 21.26 -11.57 -26.10
CA THR A 135 20.54 -12.81 -25.77
C THR A 135 19.42 -12.57 -24.78
N GLY A 136 19.58 -11.65 -23.82
CA GLY A 136 18.50 -11.26 -22.90
C GLY A 136 17.37 -10.54 -23.64
N ILE A 137 17.71 -9.50 -24.40
CA ILE A 137 16.74 -8.68 -25.14
C ILE A 137 15.96 -9.53 -26.15
N VAL A 138 16.66 -10.35 -26.92
CA VAL A 138 16.03 -11.23 -27.92
C VAL A 138 15.25 -12.35 -27.24
N LYS A 139 15.69 -12.86 -26.08
CA LYS A 139 14.97 -13.90 -25.35
C LYS A 139 13.60 -13.40 -24.90
N ASP A 140 13.54 -12.23 -24.30
CA ASP A 140 12.28 -11.70 -23.76
C ASP A 140 11.30 -11.39 -24.90
N ALA A 141 11.77 -10.74 -25.98
CA ALA A 141 10.96 -10.50 -27.18
C ALA A 141 10.47 -11.79 -27.86
N VAL A 142 11.30 -12.84 -27.89
CA VAL A 142 10.91 -14.14 -28.46
C VAL A 142 9.97 -14.90 -27.53
N GLU A 143 10.14 -14.81 -26.21
CA GLU A 143 9.23 -15.43 -25.23
C GLU A 143 7.84 -14.81 -25.34
N ASP A 144 7.73 -13.48 -25.33
CA ASP A 144 6.46 -12.77 -25.47
C ASP A 144 5.75 -13.16 -26.78
N GLN A 145 6.46 -13.12 -27.91
CA GLN A 145 5.91 -13.53 -29.20
C GLN A 145 5.47 -15.00 -29.23
N LEU A 146 6.17 -15.89 -28.51
CA LEU A 146 5.80 -17.30 -28.40
C LEU A 146 4.57 -17.51 -27.53
N PHE A 147 4.39 -16.71 -26.46
CA PHE A 147 3.17 -16.72 -25.65
C PHE A 147 1.97 -16.23 -26.46
N ASP A 148 2.10 -15.14 -27.22
CA ASP A 148 1.06 -14.63 -28.11
C ASP A 148 0.67 -15.68 -29.16
N LEU A 149 1.67 -16.30 -29.81
CA LEU A 149 1.43 -17.34 -30.80
C LEU A 149 0.79 -18.61 -30.20
N ALA A 150 1.02 -18.89 -28.92
CA ALA A 150 0.39 -20.01 -28.23
C ALA A 150 -1.06 -19.70 -27.86
N GLU A 151 -1.36 -18.45 -27.48
CA GLU A 151 -2.74 -17.99 -27.29
C GLU A 151 -3.53 -18.08 -28.60
N GLU A 152 -2.89 -17.79 -29.73
CA GLU A 152 -3.44 -17.99 -31.07
C GLU A 152 -3.47 -19.46 -31.56
N ASN A 153 -3.09 -20.43 -30.71
CA ASN A 153 -2.96 -21.87 -31.03
C ASN A 153 -2.05 -22.20 -32.23
N LYS A 154 -1.12 -21.31 -32.58
CA LYS A 154 -0.13 -21.52 -33.66
C LYS A 154 1.12 -22.24 -33.17
N VAL A 155 1.43 -22.18 -31.88
CA VAL A 155 2.54 -22.90 -31.25
C VAL A 155 2.06 -23.59 -29.97
N GLU A 156 2.76 -24.66 -29.59
CA GLU A 156 2.49 -25.43 -28.38
C GLU A 156 3.75 -25.50 -27.51
N TYR A 157 3.56 -25.36 -26.19
CA TYR A 157 4.63 -25.50 -25.22
C TYR A 157 4.55 -26.83 -24.48
N LYS A 158 5.69 -27.52 -24.35
CA LYS A 158 5.83 -28.71 -23.50
C LYS A 158 7.03 -28.58 -22.57
N GLN A 159 6.76 -28.69 -21.26
CA GLN A 159 7.80 -28.67 -20.23
C GLN A 159 8.87 -29.76 -20.51
N GLY A 160 10.13 -29.33 -20.62
CA GLY A 160 11.28 -30.19 -20.92
C GLY A 160 11.59 -30.41 -22.41
N TYR A 161 10.71 -29.99 -23.33
CA TYR A 161 10.94 -30.08 -24.78
C TYR A 161 10.95 -28.71 -25.48
N GLY A 162 10.39 -27.68 -24.84
CA GLY A 162 10.35 -26.32 -25.37
C GLY A 162 9.11 -26.07 -26.24
N TRP A 163 9.25 -25.16 -27.19
CA TRP A 163 8.19 -24.69 -28.07
C TRP A 163 8.20 -25.43 -29.41
N ARG A 164 7.02 -25.77 -29.92
CA ARG A 164 6.85 -26.34 -31.27
C ARG A 164 5.74 -25.60 -32.02
N LEU A 165 5.85 -25.49 -33.34
CA LEU A 165 4.71 -25.08 -34.16
C LEU A 165 3.59 -26.11 -34.02
N ALA A 166 2.37 -25.63 -33.77
CA ALA A 166 1.18 -26.44 -33.82
C ALA A 166 0.98 -26.89 -35.28
N HIS A 167 0.67 -28.17 -35.49
CA HIS A 167 0.45 -28.68 -36.84
C HIS A 167 -0.88 -28.12 -37.34
N ASN A 168 -0.82 -27.11 -38.20
CA ASN A 168 -1.98 -26.62 -38.90
C ASN A 168 -2.42 -27.74 -39.87
N ASN A 169 -3.59 -28.34 -39.64
CA ASN A 169 -4.26 -29.20 -40.62
C ASN A 169 -4.68 -28.32 -41.82
N ALA A 170 -3.71 -27.94 -42.65
CA ALA A 170 -3.90 -27.28 -43.93
C ALA A 170 -3.62 -28.25 -45.10
N ASP A 171 -3.86 -29.55 -44.88
CA ASP A 171 -3.79 -30.61 -45.89
C ASP A 171 -5.06 -31.49 -45.89
N GLU A 172 -6.23 -30.94 -45.54
CA GLU A 172 -7.53 -31.57 -45.81
C GLU A 172 -8.55 -30.52 -46.28
N GLU A 173 -8.35 -29.99 -47.49
CA GLU A 173 -9.46 -29.72 -48.43
C GLU A 173 -8.89 -29.44 -49.83
N VAL A 174 -8.28 -30.46 -50.42
CA VAL A 174 -8.29 -30.62 -51.88
C VAL A 174 -8.83 -32.02 -52.16
N VAL A 175 -10.13 -32.20 -51.97
CA VAL A 175 -10.83 -33.28 -52.68
C VAL A 175 -11.19 -32.71 -54.04
N GLU A 176 -10.54 -33.27 -55.05
CA GLU A 176 -10.75 -33.03 -56.46
C GLU A 176 -12.23 -33.18 -56.88
N ALA A 177 -12.49 -32.55 -58.03
CA ALA A 177 -13.73 -32.53 -58.81
C ALA A 177 -14.38 -33.90 -59.10
#